data_AF-A0A9N9IGC2-F1
#
_entry.id   AF-A0A9N9IGC2-F1
#
_cell.length_a   1.000
_cell.length_b   1.000
_cell.length_c   1.000
_cell.angle_alpha   90.00
_cell.angle_beta   90.00
_cell.angle_gamma   90.00
#
_symmetry.space_group_name_H-M   'P 1'
#
loop_
_entity.id
_entity.type
_entity.pdbx_description
1 polymer ?
#
loop_
_entity_poly.entity_id
_entity_poly.type
_entity_poly.pdbx_seq_one_letter_code
_entity_poly.pdbx_strand_id
1 'polypeptide(L)'
;MSNVLGPERPKVDGGFERDSEEDFLKQMNKVPLFMTELPEEENDALAALQSLIYEGPPEEIAENFKNQGNECFKAGKSQYQDAINYYTKALEANCQDNTIIEACLTNRAAVNLELQNYRKVLTDCAKAIKLNPKNIKAFYRSAKALHALDKIDQALDCCEHGLKIEPNNLALQQLEETCVKRKEVLEQKAKIKKEHERKERETKEALENAIKIRNIKMETTPNTPISPHSVHIDTETQQLIWPVFFLYPEYKESDFIEAFNEENTFLDHLEVIFEQLAPWDIEHKYTPDNLQIYYEYTLSTGNEKKQKLIRIGKNCTLKEVLSHPKYVVKNGIPSFIILQRQGKFQEEFLVKYKS
;
A
#
# COMPACT_ATOMS: atom_id res chain seq x y z
N MET A 1 -59.38 -20.40 80.35
CA MET A 1 -60.13 -20.00 79.15
C MET A 1 -60.21 -18.49 79.13
N SER A 2 -59.47 -17.84 78.24
CA SER A 2 -59.72 -16.44 77.87
C SER A 2 -58.87 -16.12 76.63
N ASN A 3 -59.47 -16.32 75.45
CA ASN A 3 -58.96 -15.83 74.18
C ASN A 3 -58.85 -14.30 74.28
N VAL A 4 -57.63 -13.77 74.24
CA VAL A 4 -57.40 -12.34 74.07
C VAL A 4 -57.44 -12.07 72.58
N LEU A 5 -58.59 -11.56 72.12
CA LEU A 5 -58.79 -11.02 70.79
C LEU A 5 -57.81 -9.84 70.59
N GLY A 6 -56.84 -10.02 69.70
CA GLY A 6 -56.09 -8.88 69.15
C GLY A 6 -57.02 -7.99 68.33
N PRO A 7 -56.69 -6.70 68.14
CA PRO A 7 -57.53 -5.79 67.37
C PRO A 7 -57.67 -6.30 65.93
N GLU A 8 -58.91 -6.41 65.45
CA GLU A 8 -59.18 -6.73 64.06
C GLU A 8 -58.55 -5.67 63.15
N ARG A 9 -57.83 -6.13 62.12
CA ARG A 9 -57.25 -5.24 61.11
C ARG A 9 -58.39 -4.49 60.40
N PRO A 10 -58.25 -3.18 60.15
CA PRO A 10 -59.27 -2.44 59.41
C PRO A 10 -59.45 -3.08 58.03
N LYS A 11 -60.69 -3.46 57.71
CA LYS A 11 -61.07 -3.84 56.35
C LYS A 11 -60.93 -2.59 55.50
N VAL A 12 -60.00 -2.61 54.56
CA VAL A 12 -59.86 -1.57 53.56
C VAL A 12 -60.96 -1.81 52.53
N ASP A 13 -62.05 -1.04 52.64
CA ASP A 13 -63.06 -0.96 51.59
C ASP A 13 -62.46 -0.17 50.42
N GLY A 14 -62.04 -0.90 49.40
CA GLY A 14 -61.28 -0.40 48.25
C GLY A 14 -60.20 -1.41 47.91
N GLY A 15 -60.57 -2.43 47.13
CA GLY A 15 -59.74 -3.59 46.84
C GLY A 15 -58.38 -3.21 46.25
N PHE A 16 -57.32 -3.50 46.99
CA PHE A 16 -56.14 -4.10 46.39
C PHE A 16 -56.37 -5.61 46.47
N GLU A 17 -56.59 -6.24 45.31
CA GLU A 17 -56.43 -7.69 45.20
C GLU A 17 -55.06 -8.04 45.80
N ARG A 18 -54.97 -9.14 46.56
CA ARG A 18 -53.66 -9.61 47.04
C ARG A 18 -52.90 -10.06 45.81
N ASP A 19 -52.10 -9.16 45.25
CA ASP A 19 -51.07 -9.48 44.26
C ASP A 19 -50.34 -10.72 44.76
N SER A 20 -50.22 -11.73 43.90
CA SER A 20 -49.51 -12.95 44.23
C SER A 20 -48.07 -12.62 44.66
N GLU A 21 -47.43 -13.44 45.48
CA GLU A 21 -46.04 -13.18 45.90
C GLU A 21 -45.10 -12.99 44.68
N GLU A 22 -45.43 -13.64 43.56
CA GLU A 22 -44.81 -13.43 42.26
C GLU A 22 -44.99 -12.01 41.70
N ASP A 23 -46.16 -11.39 41.82
CA ASP A 23 -46.42 -10.05 41.31
C ASP A 23 -45.74 -8.98 42.15
N PHE A 24 -45.66 -9.17 43.47
CA PHE A 24 -44.86 -8.31 44.35
C PHE A 24 -43.36 -8.36 43.99
N LEU A 25 -42.81 -9.56 43.78
CA LEU A 25 -41.41 -9.72 43.37
C LEU A 25 -41.15 -9.10 41.99
N LYS A 26 -42.09 -9.24 41.03
CA LYS A 26 -42.00 -8.56 39.73
C LYS A 26 -42.03 -7.04 39.85
N GLN A 27 -42.86 -6.47 40.73
CA GLN A 27 -42.89 -5.03 40.98
C GLN A 27 -41.60 -4.55 41.67
N MET A 28 -41.07 -5.31 42.62
CA MET A 28 -39.83 -4.97 43.32
C MET A 28 -38.61 -5.05 42.41
N ASN A 29 -38.55 -6.02 41.49
CA ASN A 29 -37.53 -6.10 40.45
C ASN A 29 -37.61 -4.95 39.42
N LYS A 30 -38.66 -4.12 39.43
CA LYS A 30 -38.71 -2.86 38.66
C LYS A 30 -38.12 -1.66 39.40
N VAL A 31 -37.75 -1.82 40.67
CA VAL A 31 -37.12 -0.76 41.47
C VAL A 31 -35.60 -0.90 41.39
N PRO A 32 -34.85 0.12 40.97
CA PRO A 32 -33.40 0.03 40.76
C PRO A 32 -32.59 -0.56 41.90
N LEU A 33 -33.01 -0.31 43.15
CA LEU A 33 -32.33 -0.79 44.35
C LEU A 33 -32.43 -2.32 44.55
N PHE A 34 -33.44 -2.95 43.95
CA PHE A 34 -33.75 -4.38 44.10
C PHE A 34 -33.74 -5.13 42.77
N MET A 35 -33.33 -4.46 41.68
CA MET A 35 -33.18 -5.06 40.36
C MET A 35 -32.08 -6.13 40.38
N THR A 36 -32.41 -7.32 39.90
CA THR A 36 -31.42 -8.38 39.65
C THR A 36 -30.89 -8.34 38.22
N GLU A 37 -31.66 -7.76 37.30
CA GLU A 37 -31.35 -7.64 35.87
C GLU A 37 -31.79 -6.26 35.34
N LEU A 38 -31.14 -5.78 34.27
CA LEU A 38 -31.51 -4.52 33.64
C LEU A 38 -32.81 -4.71 32.81
N PRO A 39 -33.84 -3.87 33.00
CA PRO A 39 -35.09 -3.97 32.25
C PRO A 39 -34.89 -3.65 30.76
N GLU A 40 -35.63 -4.35 29.89
CA GLU A 40 -35.62 -4.11 28.42
C GLU A 40 -36.39 -2.84 28.02
N GLU A 41 -37.31 -2.38 28.86
CA GLU A 41 -38.10 -1.16 28.67
C GLU A 41 -37.52 0.03 29.47
N GLU A 42 -37.73 1.25 28.99
CA GLU A 42 -37.32 2.47 29.69
C GLU A 42 -37.94 2.54 31.10
N ASN A 43 -37.09 2.75 32.10
CA ASN A 43 -37.49 2.85 33.50
C ASN A 43 -37.11 4.23 34.04
N ASP A 44 -38.11 5.05 34.34
CA ASP A 44 -37.94 6.43 34.81
C ASP A 44 -37.08 6.53 36.08
N ALA A 45 -37.16 5.54 36.97
CA ALA A 45 -36.37 5.53 38.20
C ALA A 45 -34.88 5.22 37.92
N LEU A 46 -34.57 4.36 36.95
CA LEU A 46 -33.20 4.19 36.47
C LEU A 46 -32.67 5.45 35.80
N ALA A 47 -33.48 6.10 34.97
CA ALA A 47 -33.11 7.35 34.31
C ALA A 47 -32.83 8.47 35.33
N ALA A 48 -33.67 8.58 36.37
CA ALA A 48 -33.47 9.53 37.47
C ALA A 48 -32.20 9.23 38.29
N LEU A 49 -31.85 7.97 38.50
CA LEU A 49 -30.58 7.61 39.15
C LEU A 49 -29.36 7.87 38.24
N GLN A 50 -29.50 7.65 36.93
CA GLN A 50 -28.45 7.97 35.97
C GLN A 50 -28.20 9.47 35.86
N SER A 51 -29.23 10.32 36.04
CA SER A 51 -29.06 11.77 36.07
C SER A 51 -28.31 12.26 37.29
N LEU A 52 -28.38 11.56 38.44
CA LEU A 52 -27.59 11.90 39.64
C LEU A 52 -26.08 11.92 39.37
N ILE A 53 -25.59 11.18 38.37
CA ILE A 53 -24.17 11.16 38.01
C ILE A 53 -23.71 12.54 37.49
N TYR A 54 -24.63 13.38 37.03
CA TYR A 54 -24.38 14.75 36.56
C TYR A 54 -24.83 15.81 37.57
N GLU A 55 -25.23 15.43 38.79
CA GLU A 55 -25.57 16.36 39.85
C GLU A 55 -24.33 16.67 40.72
N GLY A 56 -23.95 17.95 40.79
CA GLY A 56 -22.81 18.41 41.59
C GLY A 56 -22.02 19.52 40.90
N PRO A 57 -20.94 20.01 41.54
CA PRO A 57 -20.00 20.91 40.88
C PRO A 57 -19.30 20.20 39.71
N PRO A 58 -19.04 20.89 38.59
CA PRO A 58 -18.35 20.36 37.41
C PRO A 58 -17.08 19.57 37.70
N GLU A 59 -16.32 19.98 38.72
CA GLU A 59 -15.08 19.36 39.15
C GLU A 59 -15.31 17.96 39.72
N GLU A 60 -16.33 17.78 40.57
CA GLU A 60 -16.67 16.50 41.19
C GLU A 60 -17.24 15.53 40.15
N ILE A 61 -18.07 16.02 39.23
CA ILE A 61 -18.58 15.22 38.10
C ILE A 61 -17.43 14.72 37.24
N ALA A 62 -16.50 15.61 36.86
CA ALA A 62 -15.32 15.24 36.08
C ALA A 62 -14.43 14.24 36.81
N GLU A 63 -14.25 14.41 38.13
CA GLU A 63 -13.47 13.49 38.96
C GLU A 63 -14.12 12.11 39.08
N ASN A 64 -15.44 12.04 39.25
CA ASN A 64 -16.17 10.78 39.30
C ASN A 64 -16.01 10.01 37.98
N PHE A 65 -16.26 10.66 36.83
CA PHE A 65 -16.06 10.03 35.53
C PHE A 65 -14.60 9.65 35.26
N LYS A 66 -13.63 10.46 35.69
CA LYS A 66 -12.19 10.11 35.64
C LYS A 66 -11.93 8.81 36.41
N ASN A 67 -12.50 8.66 37.61
CA ASN A 67 -12.30 7.48 38.45
C ASN A 67 -12.97 6.24 37.83
N GLN A 68 -14.18 6.36 37.28
CA GLN A 68 -14.83 5.28 36.52
C GLN A 68 -13.98 4.84 35.32
N GLY A 69 -13.44 5.81 34.57
CA GLY A 69 -12.53 5.52 33.46
C GLY A 69 -11.24 4.81 33.90
N ASN A 70 -10.70 5.15 35.08
CA ASN A 70 -9.53 4.48 35.65
C ASN A 70 -9.84 3.02 36.02
N GLU A 71 -11.00 2.75 36.59
CA GLU A 71 -11.43 1.37 36.92
C GLU A 71 -11.64 0.53 35.67
N CYS A 72 -12.29 1.08 34.63
CA CYS A 72 -12.42 0.41 33.34
C CYS A 72 -11.06 0.15 32.68
N PHE A 73 -10.11 1.07 32.81
CA PHE A 73 -8.76 0.87 32.29
C PHE A 73 -8.02 -0.26 33.03
N LYS A 74 -8.18 -0.37 34.35
CA LYS A 74 -7.61 -1.47 35.16
C LYS A 74 -8.27 -2.82 34.84
N ALA A 75 -9.57 -2.84 34.54
CA ALA A 75 -10.31 -4.05 34.18
C ALA A 75 -9.83 -4.68 32.85
N GLY A 76 -9.11 -3.92 32.02
CA GLY A 76 -8.40 -4.43 30.84
C GLY A 76 -9.16 -4.24 29.53
N LYS A 77 -8.70 -4.95 28.49
CA LYS A 77 -9.03 -4.67 27.08
C LYS A 77 -10.54 -4.67 26.76
N SER A 78 -11.33 -5.48 27.44
CA SER A 78 -12.78 -5.56 27.24
C SER A 78 -13.50 -4.25 27.59
N GLN A 79 -12.94 -3.44 28.49
CA GLN A 79 -13.54 -2.19 28.98
C GLN A 79 -12.82 -0.94 28.48
N TYR A 80 -11.91 -1.06 27.51
CA TYR A 80 -11.17 0.11 26.98
C TYR A 80 -12.07 1.10 26.24
N GLN A 81 -13.14 0.64 25.57
CA GLN A 81 -14.10 1.56 24.96
C GLN A 81 -14.88 2.35 26.01
N ASP A 82 -15.31 1.67 27.07
CA ASP A 82 -16.01 2.31 28.19
C ASP A 82 -15.10 3.30 28.92
N ALA A 83 -13.83 2.95 29.13
CA ALA A 83 -12.83 3.88 29.67
C ALA A 83 -12.72 5.16 28.83
N ILE A 84 -12.66 5.05 27.50
CA ILE A 84 -12.63 6.20 26.60
C ILE A 84 -13.90 7.04 26.73
N ASN A 85 -15.06 6.40 26.82
CA ASN A 85 -16.34 7.08 26.99
C ASN A 85 -16.39 7.86 28.31
N TYR A 86 -15.99 7.24 29.42
CA TYR A 86 -15.94 7.90 30.73
C TYR A 86 -14.95 9.07 30.77
N TYR A 87 -13.73 8.93 30.23
CA TYR A 87 -12.81 10.07 30.12
C TYR A 87 -13.35 11.17 29.22
N THR A 88 -14.13 10.83 28.19
CA THR A 88 -14.74 11.83 27.30
C THR A 88 -15.85 12.60 28.02
N LYS A 89 -16.73 11.90 28.75
CA LYS A 89 -17.73 12.53 29.63
C LYS A 89 -17.08 13.43 30.68
N ALA A 90 -15.97 13.00 31.28
CA ALA A 90 -15.21 13.83 32.22
C ALA A 90 -14.70 15.14 31.60
N LEU A 91 -14.29 15.11 30.33
CA LEU A 91 -13.84 16.28 29.58
C LEU A 91 -15.00 17.17 29.11
N GLU A 92 -16.20 16.63 28.98
CA GLU A 92 -17.43 17.35 28.61
C GLU A 92 -18.14 17.99 29.81
N ALA A 93 -17.77 17.62 31.05
CA ALA A 93 -18.35 18.15 32.28
C ALA A 93 -18.06 19.65 32.55
N ASN A 94 -17.38 20.36 31.63
CA ASN A 94 -17.02 21.79 31.74
C ASN A 94 -16.20 22.18 32.99
N CYS A 95 -15.49 21.22 33.59
CA CYS A 95 -14.53 21.45 34.67
C CYS A 95 -13.44 22.46 34.25
N GLN A 96 -13.06 23.36 35.16
CA GLN A 96 -11.99 24.35 34.92
C GLN A 96 -10.64 23.93 35.55
N ASP A 97 -10.61 22.82 36.28
CA ASP A 97 -9.38 22.31 36.88
C ASP A 97 -8.49 21.64 35.82
N ASN A 98 -7.44 22.36 35.44
CA ASN A 98 -6.43 21.89 34.49
C ASN A 98 -5.80 20.56 34.90
N THR A 99 -5.69 20.25 36.19
CA THR A 99 -5.08 18.99 36.66
C THR A 99 -5.97 17.79 36.34
N ILE A 100 -7.29 17.93 36.50
CA ILE A 100 -8.28 16.90 36.16
C ILE A 100 -8.33 16.73 34.64
N ILE A 101 -8.39 17.84 33.89
CA ILE A 101 -8.42 17.81 32.42
C ILE A 101 -7.16 17.14 31.87
N GLU A 102 -5.98 17.50 32.37
CA GLU A 102 -4.70 16.90 31.99
C GLU A 102 -4.68 15.39 32.27
N ALA A 103 -5.13 14.97 33.46
CA ALA A 103 -5.21 13.56 33.82
C ALA A 103 -6.16 12.78 32.89
N CYS A 104 -7.34 13.31 32.60
CA CYS A 104 -8.31 12.70 31.68
C CYS A 104 -7.75 12.59 30.26
N LEU A 105 -7.12 13.64 29.72
CA LEU A 105 -6.49 13.62 28.40
C LEU A 105 -5.37 12.59 28.33
N THR A 106 -4.49 12.56 29.33
CA THR A 106 -3.35 11.64 29.34
C THR A 106 -3.75 10.19 29.57
N ASN A 107 -4.80 9.92 30.35
CA ASN A 107 -5.33 8.57 30.53
C ASN A 107 -6.10 8.10 29.30
N ARG A 108 -6.92 8.96 28.69
CA ARG A 108 -7.59 8.64 27.41
C ARG A 108 -6.57 8.38 26.28
N ALA A 109 -5.47 9.12 26.25
CA ALA A 109 -4.36 8.86 25.35
C ALA A 109 -3.70 7.49 25.62
N ALA A 110 -3.58 7.08 26.88
CA ALA A 110 -3.05 5.76 27.24
C ALA A 110 -3.94 4.63 26.69
N VAL A 111 -5.26 4.73 26.88
CA VAL A 111 -6.20 3.72 26.37
C VAL A 111 -6.18 3.67 24.85
N ASN A 112 -6.18 4.83 24.18
CA ASN A 112 -6.08 4.90 22.73
C ASN A 112 -4.74 4.34 22.20
N LEU A 113 -3.65 4.44 22.96
CA LEU A 113 -2.37 3.85 22.59
C LEU A 113 -2.43 2.33 22.63
N GLU A 114 -3.06 1.75 23.65
CA GLU A 114 -3.29 0.29 23.74
C GLU A 114 -4.22 -0.23 22.64
N LEU A 115 -5.19 0.59 22.20
CA LEU A 115 -6.05 0.32 21.05
C LEU A 115 -5.42 0.67 19.69
N GLN A 116 -4.16 1.13 19.67
CA GLN A 116 -3.44 1.53 18.45
C GLN A 116 -4.09 2.69 17.65
N ASN A 117 -4.91 3.50 18.31
CA ASN A 117 -5.53 4.70 17.74
C ASN A 117 -4.56 5.89 17.76
N TYR A 118 -3.39 5.76 17.11
CA TYR A 118 -2.25 6.68 17.26
C TYR A 118 -2.59 8.15 16.98
N ARG A 119 -3.45 8.47 16.01
CA ARG A 119 -3.85 9.87 15.73
C ARG A 119 -4.63 10.51 16.89
N LYS A 120 -5.48 9.74 17.57
CA LYS A 120 -6.21 10.20 18.75
C LYS A 120 -5.26 10.43 19.93
N VAL A 121 -4.28 9.53 20.11
CA VAL A 121 -3.20 9.71 21.11
C VAL A 121 -2.51 11.05 20.93
N LEU A 122 -2.08 11.38 19.70
CA LEU A 122 -1.39 12.65 19.42
C LEU A 122 -2.26 13.86 19.68
N THR A 123 -3.56 13.78 19.38
CA THR A 123 -4.50 14.88 19.64
C THR A 123 -4.65 15.12 21.14
N ASP A 124 -4.82 14.07 21.92
CA ASP A 124 -4.99 14.15 23.38
C ASP A 124 -3.69 14.57 24.08
N CYS A 125 -2.55 14.01 23.67
CA CYS A 125 -1.25 14.40 24.20
C CYS A 125 -0.88 15.84 23.85
N ALA A 126 -1.19 16.33 22.63
CA ALA A 126 -0.94 17.73 22.28
C ALA A 126 -1.75 18.69 23.17
N LYS A 127 -3.01 18.36 23.47
CA LYS A 127 -3.82 19.13 24.42
C LYS A 127 -3.24 19.06 25.83
N ALA A 128 -2.82 17.89 26.30
CA ALA A 128 -2.22 17.71 27.62
C ALA A 128 -0.89 18.49 27.76
N ILE A 129 -0.03 18.48 26.74
CA ILE A 129 1.23 19.24 26.72
C ILE A 129 0.97 20.74 26.70
N LYS A 130 -0.08 21.19 26.01
CA LYS A 130 -0.48 22.61 26.02
C LYS A 130 -0.92 23.08 27.41
N LEU A 131 -1.58 22.21 28.18
CA LEU A 131 -1.98 22.50 29.56
C LEU A 131 -0.80 22.41 30.53
N ASN A 132 -0.02 21.34 30.43
CA ASN A 132 1.17 21.10 31.23
C ASN A 132 2.36 20.71 30.35
N PRO A 133 3.23 21.69 30.02
CA PRO A 133 4.43 21.44 29.22
C PRO A 133 5.45 20.51 29.87
N LYS A 134 5.28 20.15 31.15
CA LYS A 134 6.18 19.24 31.89
C LYS A 134 5.65 17.82 31.98
N ASN A 135 4.55 17.49 31.29
CA ASN A 135 3.96 16.15 31.35
C ASN A 135 4.77 15.12 30.53
N ILE A 136 5.70 14.45 31.20
CA ILE A 136 6.56 13.41 30.61
C ILE A 136 5.75 12.24 30.03
N LYS A 137 4.63 11.86 30.64
CA LYS A 137 3.77 10.76 30.15
C LYS A 137 3.15 11.11 28.80
N ALA A 138 2.80 12.38 28.57
CA ALA A 138 2.27 12.84 27.29
C ALA A 138 3.35 12.83 26.19
N PHE A 139 4.59 13.23 26.50
CA PHE A 139 5.72 13.12 25.57
C PHE A 139 6.02 11.66 25.21
N TYR A 140 6.11 10.78 26.21
CA TYR A 140 6.37 9.34 25.99
C TYR A 140 5.31 8.69 25.10
N ARG A 141 4.02 8.93 25.39
CA ARG A 141 2.91 8.38 24.58
C ARG A 141 2.89 8.95 23.17
N SER A 142 3.20 10.24 23.00
CA SER A 142 3.33 10.87 21.68
C SER A 142 4.47 10.25 20.88
N ALA A 143 5.65 10.13 21.47
CA ALA A 143 6.81 9.51 20.84
C ALA A 143 6.51 8.06 20.43
N LYS A 144 5.88 7.27 21.30
CA LYS A 144 5.52 5.87 21.00
C LYS A 144 4.50 5.77 19.87
N ALA A 145 3.50 6.67 19.83
CA ALA A 145 2.53 6.75 18.74
C ALA A 145 3.18 7.19 17.41
N LEU A 146 4.11 8.15 17.43
CA LEU A 146 4.82 8.63 16.24
C LEU A 146 5.77 7.57 15.69
N HIS A 147 6.47 6.85 16.56
CA HIS A 147 7.29 5.70 16.19
C HIS A 147 6.45 4.62 15.49
N ALA A 148 5.26 4.31 16.02
CA ALA A 148 4.35 3.35 15.39
C ALA A 148 3.79 3.84 14.03
N LEU A 149 3.72 5.15 13.80
CA LEU A 149 3.34 5.76 12.52
C LEU A 149 4.52 5.96 11.56
N ASP A 150 5.72 5.46 11.90
CA ASP A 150 6.98 5.64 11.15
C ASP A 150 7.37 7.13 10.95
N LYS A 151 6.85 8.03 11.80
CA LYS A 151 7.19 9.47 11.82
C LYS A 151 8.36 9.72 12.76
N ILE A 152 9.51 9.15 12.41
CA ILE A 152 10.65 8.99 13.31
C ILE A 152 11.24 10.32 13.78
N ASP A 153 11.37 11.33 12.90
CA ASP A 153 11.92 12.63 13.29
C ASP A 153 11.05 13.33 14.36
N GLN A 154 9.72 13.25 14.23
CA GLN A 154 8.80 13.80 15.22
C GLN A 154 8.83 13.00 16.53
N ALA A 155 9.05 11.68 16.45
CA ALA A 155 9.18 10.83 17.63
C ALA A 155 10.45 11.19 18.43
N LEU A 156 11.57 11.41 17.74
CA LEU A 156 12.83 11.86 18.34
C LEU A 156 12.68 13.22 19.00
N ASP A 157 12.01 14.17 18.36
CA ASP A 157 11.72 15.49 18.93
C ASP A 157 10.91 15.37 20.23
N CYS A 158 9.90 14.49 20.27
CA CYS A 158 9.14 14.22 21.50
C CYS A 158 10.01 13.57 22.60
N CYS A 159 10.92 12.66 22.23
CA CYS A 159 11.87 12.06 23.17
C CYS A 159 12.83 13.11 23.74
N GLU A 160 13.40 13.97 22.89
CA GLU A 160 14.33 15.02 23.30
C GLU A 160 13.66 15.98 24.30
N HIS A 161 12.44 16.43 24.00
CA HIS A 161 11.68 17.29 24.93
C HIS A 161 11.37 16.58 26.25
N GLY A 162 10.98 15.29 26.20
CA GLY A 162 10.73 14.50 27.40
C GLY A 162 11.99 14.32 28.26
N LEU A 163 13.14 14.03 27.65
CA LEU A 163 14.43 13.85 28.32
C LEU A 163 15.01 15.16 28.85
N LYS A 164 14.70 16.31 28.24
CA LYS A 164 15.02 17.63 28.82
C LYS A 164 14.31 17.86 30.15
N ILE A 165 13.11 17.30 30.34
CA ILE A 165 12.34 17.41 31.58
C ILE A 165 12.79 16.36 32.60
N GLU A 166 12.92 15.10 32.18
CA GLU A 166 13.39 14.00 33.02
C GLU A 166 14.53 13.23 32.33
N PRO A 167 15.80 13.65 32.53
CA PRO A 167 16.94 13.05 31.84
C PRO A 167 17.17 11.57 32.15
N ASN A 168 16.73 11.11 33.32
CA ASN A 168 16.92 9.74 33.80
C ASN A 168 15.75 8.80 33.45
N ASN A 169 14.84 9.20 32.58
CA ASN A 169 13.71 8.38 32.18
C ASN A 169 14.14 7.25 31.22
N LEU A 170 14.33 6.04 31.77
CA LEU A 170 14.78 4.87 30.99
C LEU A 170 13.86 4.53 29.81
N ALA A 171 12.55 4.70 29.96
CA ALA A 171 11.59 4.36 28.91
C ALA A 171 11.71 5.28 27.69
N LEU A 172 11.97 6.58 27.93
CA LEU A 172 12.24 7.54 26.86
C LEU A 172 13.60 7.32 26.21
N GLN A 173 14.64 7.03 26.99
CA GLN A 173 15.98 6.72 26.44
C GLN A 173 15.95 5.49 25.53
N GLN A 174 15.28 4.41 25.96
CA GLN A 174 15.10 3.21 25.14
C GLN A 174 14.32 3.52 23.85
N LEU A 175 13.27 4.34 23.95
CA LEU A 175 12.47 4.71 22.78
C LEU A 175 13.28 5.56 21.81
N GLU A 176 14.05 6.53 22.30
CA GLU A 176 14.99 7.34 21.51
C GLU A 176 15.98 6.43 20.76
N GLU A 177 16.62 5.48 21.45
CA GLU A 177 17.55 4.52 20.84
C GLU A 177 16.88 3.70 19.72
N THR A 178 15.64 3.22 19.94
CA THR A 178 14.90 2.51 18.89
C THR A 178 14.57 3.40 17.69
N CYS A 179 14.21 4.67 17.94
CA CYS A 179 13.95 5.65 16.89
C CYS A 179 15.23 5.98 16.09
N VAL A 180 16.38 6.14 16.75
CA VAL A 180 17.67 6.38 16.07
C VAL A 180 18.01 5.20 15.15
N LYS A 181 17.95 3.96 15.66
CA LYS A 181 18.19 2.76 14.84
C LYS A 181 17.23 2.68 13.64
N ARG A 182 15.95 3.01 13.86
CA ARG A 182 14.96 3.03 12.77
C ARG A 182 15.27 4.11 11.73
N LYS A 183 15.71 5.30 12.16
CA LYS A 183 16.13 6.40 11.27
C LYS A 183 17.29 6.00 10.37
N GLU A 184 18.33 5.38 10.94
CA GLU A 184 19.49 4.90 10.18
C GLU A 184 19.07 3.90 9.08
N VAL A 185 18.17 2.96 9.40
CA VAL A 185 17.64 2.00 8.42
C VAL A 185 16.86 2.70 7.30
N LEU A 186 16.03 3.69 7.62
CA LEU A 186 15.28 4.46 6.63
C LEU A 186 16.22 5.26 5.70
N GLU A 187 17.25 5.90 6.27
CA GLU A 187 18.25 6.63 5.50
C GLU A 187 19.07 5.71 4.58
N GLN A 188 19.47 4.54 5.04
CA GLN A 188 20.16 3.54 4.21
C GLN A 188 19.28 3.08 3.05
N LYS A 189 18.01 2.74 3.31
CA LYS A 189 17.04 2.37 2.27
C LYS A 189 16.83 3.50 1.25
N ALA A 190 16.72 4.74 1.71
CA ALA A 190 16.58 5.90 0.84
C ALA A 190 17.82 6.11 -0.05
N LYS A 191 19.04 5.93 0.49
CA LYS A 191 20.29 5.99 -0.28
C LYS A 191 20.33 4.91 -1.36
N ILE A 192 20.00 3.67 -1.02
CA ILE A 192 19.96 2.54 -1.97
C ILE A 192 18.94 2.81 -3.08
N LYS A 193 17.73 3.25 -2.73
CA LYS A 193 16.68 3.58 -3.69
C LYS A 193 17.12 4.70 -4.65
N LYS A 194 17.68 5.79 -4.11
CA LYS A 194 18.16 6.92 -4.91
C LYS A 194 19.31 6.52 -5.85
N GLU A 195 20.20 5.65 -5.41
CA GLU A 195 21.28 5.12 -6.23
C GLU A 195 20.76 4.26 -7.39
N HIS A 196 19.77 3.39 -7.12
CA HIS A 196 19.11 2.60 -8.15
C HIS A 196 18.42 3.47 -9.20
N GLU A 197 17.61 4.44 -8.75
CA GLU A 197 16.92 5.39 -9.64
C GLU A 197 17.91 6.21 -10.47
N ARG A 198 19.07 6.57 -9.88
CA ARG A 198 20.14 7.25 -10.61
C ARG A 198 20.71 6.37 -11.72
N LYS A 199 21.07 5.11 -11.40
CA LYS A 199 21.61 4.16 -12.37
C LYS A 199 20.61 3.87 -13.49
N GLU A 200 19.33 3.68 -13.18
CA GLU A 200 18.28 3.48 -14.19
C GLU A 200 18.13 4.69 -15.13
N ARG A 201 18.24 5.91 -14.60
CA ARG A 201 18.22 7.12 -15.44
C ARG A 201 19.46 7.18 -16.33
N GLU A 202 20.65 6.92 -15.77
CA GLU A 202 21.91 6.92 -16.53
C GLU A 202 21.91 5.86 -17.64
N THR A 203 21.43 4.63 -17.37
CA THR A 203 21.33 3.58 -18.39
C THR A 203 20.32 3.92 -19.46
N LYS A 204 19.17 4.50 -19.09
CA LYS A 204 18.16 4.96 -20.05
C LYS A 204 18.68 6.10 -20.94
N GLU A 205 19.33 7.09 -20.35
CA GLU A 205 19.94 8.21 -21.10
C GLU A 205 21.05 7.72 -22.03
N ALA A 206 21.90 6.80 -21.56
CA ALA A 206 22.93 6.16 -22.38
C ALA A 206 22.31 5.41 -23.56
N LEU A 207 21.24 4.64 -23.33
CA LEU A 207 20.51 3.91 -24.37
C LEU A 207 19.89 4.86 -25.41
N GLU A 208 19.21 5.91 -24.96
CA GLU A 208 18.63 6.92 -25.85
C GLU A 208 19.71 7.62 -26.69
N ASN A 209 20.85 7.94 -26.10
CA ASN A 209 21.98 8.54 -26.82
C ASN A 209 22.59 7.56 -27.82
N ALA A 210 22.75 6.29 -27.45
CA ALA A 210 23.26 5.24 -28.34
C ALA A 210 22.37 5.03 -29.56
N ILE A 211 21.04 5.02 -29.39
CA ILE A 211 20.04 4.93 -30.46
C ILE A 211 20.11 6.17 -31.38
N LYS A 212 20.21 7.37 -30.80
CA LYS A 212 20.32 8.64 -31.55
C LYS A 212 21.58 8.72 -32.40
N ILE A 213 22.75 8.36 -31.85
CA ILE A 213 24.04 8.38 -32.56
C ILE A 213 24.02 7.42 -33.76
N ARG A 214 23.34 6.27 -33.63
CA ARG A 214 23.18 5.27 -34.68
C ARG A 214 22.07 5.60 -35.67
N ASN A 215 21.38 6.73 -35.52
CA ASN A 215 20.30 7.18 -36.39
C ASN A 215 19.14 6.17 -36.55
N ILE A 216 18.87 5.41 -35.48
CA ILE A 216 17.83 4.36 -35.47
C ILE A 216 16.47 5.00 -35.22
N LYS A 217 15.50 4.68 -36.08
CA LYS A 217 14.12 5.16 -35.94
C LYS A 217 13.28 4.18 -35.14
N MET A 218 12.62 4.67 -34.10
CA MET A 218 11.75 3.89 -33.22
C MET A 218 10.30 4.38 -33.36
N GLU A 219 9.36 3.44 -33.52
CA GLU A 219 7.92 3.71 -33.48
C GLU A 219 7.30 2.86 -32.37
N THR A 220 6.53 3.47 -31.48
CA THR A 220 5.84 2.77 -30.38
C THR A 220 4.34 2.84 -30.62
N THR A 221 3.68 1.68 -30.71
CA THR A 221 2.23 1.59 -30.82
C THR A 221 1.60 1.49 -29.42
N PRO A 222 0.47 2.19 -29.17
CA PRO A 222 -0.28 2.03 -27.93
C PRO A 222 -0.77 0.57 -27.80
N ASN A 223 -0.74 0.03 -26.58
CA ASN A 223 -1.18 -1.34 -26.20
C ASN A 223 -0.28 -2.51 -26.61
N THR A 224 1.01 -2.30 -26.81
CA THR A 224 1.94 -3.42 -27.03
C THR A 224 2.26 -4.13 -25.72
N PRO A 225 2.22 -5.48 -25.66
CA PRO A 225 2.70 -6.23 -24.51
C PRO A 225 4.15 -5.87 -24.19
N ILE A 226 4.45 -5.65 -22.91
CA ILE A 226 5.81 -5.40 -22.44
C ILE A 226 6.58 -6.72 -22.59
N SER A 227 7.53 -6.77 -23.53
CA SER A 227 8.44 -7.91 -23.66
C SER A 227 9.44 -7.90 -22.50
N PRO A 228 9.74 -9.07 -21.88
CA PRO A 228 10.79 -9.17 -20.85
C PRO A 228 12.18 -8.88 -21.43
N HIS A 229 12.37 -9.10 -22.73
CA HIS A 229 13.59 -8.78 -23.45
C HIS A 229 13.43 -7.45 -24.17
N SER A 230 14.25 -6.48 -23.79
CA SER A 230 14.29 -5.15 -24.37
C SER A 230 15.71 -4.78 -24.77
N VAL A 231 15.82 -3.84 -25.70
CA VAL A 231 17.11 -3.32 -26.14
C VAL A 231 17.89 -2.76 -24.95
N HIS A 232 19.14 -3.18 -24.83
CA HIS A 232 20.05 -2.73 -23.78
C HIS A 232 21.46 -2.57 -24.35
N ILE A 233 22.31 -1.86 -23.60
CA ILE A 233 23.72 -1.69 -23.92
C ILE A 233 24.50 -2.75 -23.18
N ASP A 234 25.38 -3.45 -23.88
CA ASP A 234 26.41 -4.27 -23.26
C ASP A 234 27.42 -3.37 -22.51
N THR A 235 27.59 -3.64 -21.21
CA THR A 235 28.48 -2.85 -20.35
C THR A 235 29.94 -2.90 -20.77
N GLU A 236 30.38 -3.99 -21.39
CA GLU A 236 31.80 -4.18 -21.77
C GLU A 236 32.10 -3.57 -23.13
N THR A 237 31.27 -3.88 -24.14
CA THR A 237 31.53 -3.49 -25.53
C THR A 237 30.88 -2.17 -25.93
N GLN A 238 29.95 -1.63 -25.13
CA GLN A 238 29.12 -0.46 -25.45
C GLN A 238 28.28 -0.64 -26.75
N GLN A 239 28.05 -1.90 -27.13
CA GLN A 239 27.24 -2.29 -28.28
C GLN A 239 25.78 -2.46 -27.87
N LEU A 240 24.87 -2.16 -28.79
CA LEU A 240 23.44 -2.42 -28.58
C LEU A 240 23.13 -3.89 -28.80
N ILE A 241 22.43 -4.48 -27.86
CA ILE A 241 21.87 -5.83 -27.95
C ILE A 241 20.36 -5.69 -28.15
N TRP A 242 19.86 -6.26 -29.22
CA TRP A 242 18.46 -6.18 -29.62
C TRP A 242 17.77 -7.54 -29.50
N PRO A 243 16.54 -7.59 -28.96
CA PRO A 243 15.65 -8.73 -29.22
C PRO A 243 15.19 -8.67 -30.68
N VAL A 244 15.24 -9.77 -31.43
CA VAL A 244 14.94 -9.78 -32.87
C VAL A 244 14.00 -10.93 -33.23
N PHE A 245 13.03 -10.67 -34.09
CA PHE A 245 12.20 -11.72 -34.70
C PHE A 245 12.66 -12.07 -36.10
N PHE A 246 12.82 -13.37 -36.36
CA PHE A 246 12.85 -13.93 -37.71
C PHE A 246 11.51 -14.58 -38.01
N LEU A 247 10.90 -14.18 -39.13
CA LEU A 247 9.56 -14.61 -39.54
C LEU A 247 9.66 -15.49 -40.78
N TYR A 248 9.03 -16.67 -40.73
CA TYR A 248 8.97 -17.66 -41.81
C TYR A 248 7.54 -17.77 -42.33
N PRO A 249 7.06 -16.81 -43.15
CA PRO A 249 5.66 -16.74 -43.54
C PRO A 249 5.17 -17.92 -44.39
N GLU A 250 6.07 -18.67 -45.05
CA GLU A 250 5.72 -19.88 -45.80
C GLU A 250 5.12 -20.96 -44.89
N TYR A 251 5.70 -21.12 -43.70
CA TYR A 251 5.29 -22.11 -42.71
C TYR A 251 4.51 -21.52 -41.53
N LYS A 252 4.36 -20.19 -41.48
CA LYS A 252 3.76 -19.42 -40.37
C LYS A 252 4.50 -19.63 -39.03
N GLU A 253 5.79 -19.83 -39.11
CA GLU A 253 6.67 -20.01 -37.96
C GLU A 253 7.48 -18.74 -37.71
N SER A 254 8.04 -18.62 -36.50
CA SER A 254 8.92 -17.52 -36.13
C SER A 254 9.94 -17.93 -35.08
N ASP A 255 11.17 -17.42 -35.21
CA ASP A 255 12.18 -17.51 -34.16
C ASP A 255 12.33 -16.16 -33.45
N PHE A 256 12.47 -16.23 -32.13
CA PHE A 256 12.76 -15.09 -31.28
C PHE A 256 14.19 -15.18 -30.75
N ILE A 257 15.03 -14.24 -31.17
CA ILE A 257 16.42 -14.10 -30.72
C ILE A 257 16.40 -13.10 -29.58
N GLU A 258 16.68 -13.57 -28.36
CA GLU A 258 16.63 -12.72 -27.15
C GLU A 258 17.71 -11.63 -27.15
N ALA A 259 18.91 -11.97 -27.66
CA ALA A 259 20.08 -11.12 -27.66
C ALA A 259 20.83 -11.20 -28.99
N PHE A 260 20.54 -10.25 -29.89
CA PHE A 260 21.25 -10.05 -31.15
C PHE A 260 22.18 -8.85 -31.00
N ASN A 261 23.50 -9.09 -31.00
CA ASN A 261 24.49 -8.01 -30.95
C ASN A 261 24.51 -7.25 -32.28
N GLU A 262 24.43 -5.92 -32.23
CA GLU A 262 24.34 -5.09 -33.44
C GLU A 262 25.49 -5.27 -34.44
N GLU A 263 26.68 -5.69 -34.01
CA GLU A 263 27.84 -5.92 -34.87
C GLU A 263 27.90 -7.34 -35.46
N ASN A 264 27.06 -8.28 -35.00
CA ASN A 264 26.96 -9.61 -35.61
C ASN A 264 26.22 -9.54 -36.95
N THR A 265 26.57 -10.46 -37.84
CA THR A 265 25.91 -10.55 -39.15
C THR A 265 24.67 -11.44 -39.07
N PHE A 266 23.76 -11.28 -40.02
CA PHE A 266 22.61 -12.18 -40.11
C PHE A 266 23.04 -13.61 -40.46
N LEU A 267 24.13 -13.78 -41.21
CA LEU A 267 24.64 -15.10 -41.55
C LEU A 267 25.04 -15.88 -40.30
N ASP A 268 25.78 -15.25 -39.38
CA ASP A 268 26.22 -15.88 -38.12
C ASP A 268 25.02 -16.45 -37.34
N HIS A 269 23.95 -15.67 -37.22
CA HIS A 269 22.73 -16.11 -36.52
C HIS A 269 21.95 -17.17 -37.30
N LEU A 270 21.87 -17.06 -38.64
CA LEU A 270 21.19 -18.06 -39.46
C LEU A 270 21.91 -19.41 -39.44
N GLU A 271 23.24 -19.42 -39.40
CA GLU A 271 24.03 -20.66 -39.27
C GLU A 271 23.76 -21.36 -37.94
N VAL A 272 23.65 -20.61 -36.85
CA VAL A 272 23.32 -21.17 -35.52
C VAL A 272 21.87 -21.67 -35.47
N ILE A 273 20.91 -20.89 -35.98
CA ILE A 273 19.48 -21.26 -35.96
C ILE A 273 19.23 -22.53 -36.79
N PHE A 274 19.86 -22.63 -37.96
CA PHE A 274 19.69 -23.75 -38.89
C PHE A 274 20.81 -24.80 -38.78
N GLU A 275 21.59 -24.81 -37.68
CA GLU A 275 22.56 -25.88 -37.39
C GLU A 275 21.84 -27.23 -37.24
N GLN A 276 20.67 -27.21 -36.60
CA GLN A 276 19.73 -28.32 -36.55
C GLN A 276 18.59 -28.08 -37.53
N LEU A 277 18.22 -29.12 -38.28
CA LEU A 277 17.11 -29.05 -39.23
C LEU A 277 15.83 -28.65 -38.50
N ALA A 278 15.21 -27.56 -38.95
CA ALA A 278 13.97 -27.09 -38.40
C ALA A 278 12.88 -28.18 -38.55
N PRO A 279 12.13 -28.56 -37.50
CA PRO A 279 11.16 -29.65 -37.56
C PRO A 279 10.06 -29.46 -38.61
N TRP A 280 9.76 -28.21 -38.96
CA TRP A 280 8.76 -27.82 -39.95
C TRP A 280 9.31 -27.81 -41.39
N ASP A 281 10.64 -27.82 -41.59
CA ASP A 281 11.28 -27.85 -42.91
C ASP A 281 11.54 -29.31 -43.36
N ILE A 282 10.45 -30.01 -43.66
CA ILE A 282 10.47 -31.42 -44.08
C ILE A 282 11.26 -31.62 -45.38
N GLU A 283 11.28 -30.61 -46.26
CA GLU A 283 11.97 -30.66 -47.56
C GLU A 283 13.42 -30.17 -47.49
N HIS A 284 13.92 -29.79 -46.30
CA HIS A 284 15.28 -29.31 -46.05
C HIS A 284 15.70 -28.16 -46.97
N LYS A 285 14.75 -27.25 -47.20
CA LYS A 285 14.85 -26.11 -48.12
C LYS A 285 15.52 -24.89 -47.50
N TYR A 286 15.43 -24.75 -46.18
CA TYR A 286 15.87 -23.58 -45.41
C TYR A 286 17.32 -23.78 -44.93
N THR A 287 18.25 -23.73 -45.88
CA THR A 287 19.70 -23.74 -45.58
C THR A 287 20.27 -22.31 -45.64
N PRO A 288 21.26 -21.96 -44.79
CA PRO A 288 21.82 -20.60 -44.74
C PRO A 288 22.18 -20.01 -46.11
N ASP A 289 22.71 -20.81 -47.05
CA ASP A 289 23.04 -20.40 -48.43
C ASP A 289 21.82 -20.08 -49.29
N ASN A 290 20.70 -20.77 -49.06
CA ASN A 290 19.50 -20.68 -49.85
C ASN A 290 18.47 -19.68 -49.31
N LEU A 291 18.72 -19.03 -48.18
CA LEU A 291 17.80 -18.04 -47.62
C LEU A 291 17.95 -16.65 -48.23
N GLN A 292 16.90 -15.83 -48.14
CA GLN A 292 16.93 -14.39 -48.43
C GLN A 292 16.20 -13.64 -47.33
N ILE A 293 16.80 -12.53 -46.90
CA ILE A 293 16.35 -11.75 -45.76
C ILE A 293 15.71 -10.46 -46.28
N TYR A 294 14.55 -10.13 -45.72
CA TYR A 294 13.80 -8.93 -46.05
C TYR A 294 13.38 -8.18 -44.80
N TYR A 295 13.15 -6.88 -44.94
CA TYR A 295 12.37 -6.12 -43.97
C TYR A 295 11.28 -5.33 -44.65
N GLU A 296 10.21 -5.06 -43.90
CA GLU A 296 9.12 -4.21 -44.32
C GLU A 296 9.41 -2.75 -44.01
N TYR A 297 9.12 -1.87 -44.97
CA TYR A 297 9.05 -0.44 -44.74
C TYR A 297 7.72 0.11 -45.27
N THR A 298 7.22 1.15 -44.62
CA THR A 298 5.97 1.81 -45.01
C THR A 298 6.30 3.09 -45.76
N LEU A 299 5.90 3.16 -47.04
CA LEU A 299 5.93 4.39 -47.82
C LEU A 299 4.64 5.16 -47.57
N SER A 300 4.75 6.38 -47.06
CA SER A 300 3.60 7.28 -46.90
C SER A 300 3.61 8.31 -48.03
N THR A 301 2.66 8.19 -48.96
CA THR A 301 2.45 9.17 -50.04
C THR A 301 1.04 9.74 -49.90
N GLY A 302 0.93 10.93 -49.30
CA GLY A 302 -0.36 11.54 -48.99
C GLY A 302 -1.11 10.75 -47.90
N ASN A 303 -2.37 10.40 -48.15
CA ASN A 303 -3.22 9.62 -47.23
C ASN A 303 -3.05 8.09 -47.35
N GLU A 304 -2.26 7.61 -48.32
CA GLU A 304 -2.06 6.18 -48.54
C GLU A 304 -0.74 5.70 -47.91
N LYS A 305 -0.82 4.64 -47.10
CA LYS A 305 0.32 3.89 -46.58
C LYS A 305 0.48 2.60 -47.37
N LYS A 306 1.57 2.48 -48.14
CA LYS A 306 1.91 1.24 -48.85
C LYS A 306 3.09 0.55 -48.19
N GLN A 307 2.95 -0.73 -47.89
CA GLN A 307 4.04 -1.56 -47.37
C GLN A 307 4.87 -2.11 -48.53
N LYS A 308 6.19 -2.09 -48.39
CA LYS A 308 7.13 -2.62 -49.37
C LYS A 308 8.23 -3.40 -48.67
N LEU A 309 8.82 -4.35 -49.40
CA LEU A 309 9.93 -5.17 -48.91
C LEU A 309 11.26 -4.69 -49.48
N ILE A 310 12.30 -4.69 -48.65
CA ILE A 310 13.69 -4.46 -49.07
C ILE A 310 14.50 -5.70 -48.73
N ARG A 311 15.26 -6.20 -49.70
CA ARG A 311 16.19 -7.31 -49.51
C ARG A 311 17.47 -6.83 -48.84
N ILE A 312 17.92 -7.55 -47.83
CA ILE A 312 19.19 -7.32 -47.11
C ILE A 312 20.21 -8.39 -47.53
N GLY A 313 21.50 -8.05 -47.51
CA GLY A 313 22.58 -9.03 -47.63
C GLY A 313 22.78 -9.82 -46.33
N LYS A 314 23.12 -11.11 -46.42
CA LYS A 314 23.33 -11.96 -45.23
C LYS A 314 24.54 -11.52 -44.39
N ASN A 315 25.54 -10.96 -45.06
CA ASN A 315 26.78 -10.49 -44.43
C ASN A 315 26.65 -9.07 -43.86
N CYS A 316 25.48 -8.43 -43.98
CA CYS A 316 25.24 -7.15 -43.32
C CYS A 316 25.13 -7.36 -41.82
N THR A 317 25.55 -6.36 -41.05
CA THR A 317 25.33 -6.37 -39.60
C THR A 317 23.94 -5.83 -39.27
N LEU A 318 23.43 -6.16 -38.09
CA LEU A 318 22.16 -5.60 -37.63
C LEU A 318 22.22 -4.07 -37.55
N LYS A 319 23.34 -3.51 -37.08
CA LYS A 319 23.59 -2.06 -37.02
C LYS A 319 23.41 -1.38 -38.37
N GLU A 320 23.98 -1.93 -39.45
CA GLU A 320 23.86 -1.36 -40.80
C GLU A 320 22.40 -1.27 -41.25
N VAL A 321 21.60 -2.30 -40.91
CA VAL A 321 20.19 -2.37 -41.29
C VAL A 321 19.33 -1.43 -40.45
N LEU A 322 19.52 -1.40 -39.13
CA LEU A 322 18.75 -0.54 -38.22
C LEU A 322 19.06 0.95 -38.44
N SER A 323 20.28 1.27 -38.85
CA SER A 323 20.71 2.65 -39.17
C SER A 323 20.16 3.13 -40.53
N HIS A 324 19.56 2.25 -41.34
CA HIS A 324 19.07 2.60 -42.66
C HIS A 324 17.84 3.51 -42.56
N PRO A 325 17.76 4.63 -43.31
CA PRO A 325 16.71 5.65 -43.14
C PRO A 325 15.28 5.17 -43.42
N LYS A 326 15.13 4.03 -44.11
CA LYS A 326 13.83 3.41 -44.39
C LYS A 326 13.42 2.37 -43.34
N TYR A 327 14.34 1.91 -42.49
CA TYR A 327 14.01 0.96 -41.43
C TYR A 327 13.43 1.72 -40.24
N VAL A 328 12.38 1.15 -39.64
CA VAL A 328 11.77 1.67 -38.42
C VAL A 328 11.53 0.48 -37.50
N VAL A 329 12.16 0.52 -36.32
CA VAL A 329 11.97 -0.49 -35.28
C VAL A 329 10.61 -0.24 -34.62
N LYS A 330 9.74 -1.25 -34.68
CA LYS A 330 8.42 -1.18 -34.05
C LYS A 330 8.50 -1.79 -32.66
N ASN A 331 8.05 -1.04 -31.66
CA ASN A 331 7.94 -1.49 -30.27
C ASN A 331 9.25 -2.03 -29.66
N GLY A 332 10.40 -1.56 -30.15
CA GLY A 332 11.71 -1.97 -29.66
C GLY A 332 12.17 -3.37 -30.08
N ILE A 333 11.48 -4.02 -31.01
CA ILE A 333 11.84 -5.35 -31.50
C ILE A 333 11.95 -5.32 -33.04
N PRO A 334 13.16 -5.29 -33.61
CA PRO A 334 13.38 -5.49 -35.04
C PRO A 334 12.78 -6.82 -35.52
N SER A 335 12.15 -6.81 -36.68
CA SER A 335 11.59 -8.01 -37.31
C SER A 335 12.08 -8.14 -38.74
N PHE A 336 12.42 -9.35 -39.14
CA PHE A 336 12.94 -9.68 -40.47
C PHE A 336 12.20 -10.89 -41.04
N ILE A 337 11.91 -10.84 -42.34
CA ILE A 337 11.22 -11.90 -43.07
C ILE A 337 12.26 -12.74 -43.80
N ILE A 338 12.22 -14.04 -43.58
CA ILE A 338 13.17 -15.00 -44.13
C ILE A 338 12.43 -15.90 -45.14
N LEU A 339 12.89 -15.89 -46.39
CA LEU A 339 12.28 -16.64 -47.50
C LEU A 339 13.32 -17.52 -48.19
N GLN A 340 12.88 -18.67 -48.72
CA GLN A 340 13.71 -19.48 -49.60
C GLN A 340 13.96 -18.76 -50.93
N ARG A 341 15.20 -18.76 -51.40
CA ARG A 341 15.61 -18.24 -52.70
C ARG A 341 14.98 -19.07 -53.83
N GLN A 342 14.37 -18.39 -54.80
CA GLN A 342 13.78 -19.00 -56.00
C GLN A 342 12.65 -20.02 -55.68
N GLY A 343 12.04 -19.94 -54.50
CA GLY A 343 10.86 -20.74 -54.16
C GLY A 343 9.59 -20.18 -54.80
N LYS A 344 8.63 -21.06 -55.12
CA LYS A 344 7.30 -20.63 -55.63
C LYS A 344 6.61 -19.66 -54.67
N PHE A 345 6.67 -19.96 -53.38
CA PHE A 345 6.11 -19.10 -52.34
C PHE A 345 6.76 -17.72 -52.30
N GLN A 346 8.08 -17.63 -52.48
CA GLN A 346 8.79 -16.36 -52.51
C GLN A 346 8.25 -15.44 -53.62
N GLU A 347 8.10 -15.95 -54.85
CA GLU A 347 7.61 -15.17 -55.97
C GLU A 347 6.17 -14.67 -55.73
N GLU A 348 5.29 -15.55 -55.27
CA GLU A 348 3.91 -15.21 -54.91
C GLU A 348 3.83 -14.20 -53.77
N PHE A 349 4.68 -14.35 -52.76
CA PHE A 349 4.74 -13.45 -51.61
C PHE A 349 5.22 -12.06 -52.03
N LEU A 350 6.30 -11.97 -52.80
CA LEU A 350 6.85 -10.69 -53.26
C LEU A 350 5.91 -9.93 -54.21
N VAL A 351 5.05 -10.62 -54.97
CA VAL A 351 4.04 -9.97 -55.83
C VAL A 351 3.05 -9.14 -54.98
N LYS A 352 2.65 -9.63 -53.81
CA LYS A 352 1.71 -8.94 -52.89
C LYS A 352 2.23 -7.58 -52.41
N TYR A 353 3.55 -7.38 -52.41
CA TYR A 353 4.21 -6.14 -51.97
C TYR A 353 4.67 -5.24 -53.13
N LYS A 354 4.46 -5.66 -54.40
CA LYS A 354 4.78 -4.86 -55.59
C LYS A 354 3.62 -4.00 -56.08
N SER A 355 2.39 -4.43 -55.83
CA SER A 355 1.11 -3.71 -56.05
C SER A 355 0.89 -2.60 -55.02
#